data_AF-A0A0Q3TJU2-F1
#
_entry.id   AF-A0A0Q3TJU2-F1
#
_cell.length_a   1.000
_cell.length_b   1.000
_cell.length_c   1.000
_cell.angle_alpha   90.00
_cell.angle_beta   90.00
_cell.angle_gamma   90.00
#
_symmetry.space_group_name_H-M   'P 1'
#
loop_
_entity.id
_entity.type
_entity.pdbx_description
1 polymer ?
#
loop_
_entity_poly.entity_id
_entity_poly.type
_entity_poly.pdbx_seq_one_letter_code
_entity_poly.pdbx_strand_id
1 'polypeptide(L)'
;MEMQTDGKRGFTNQLPKWAIVAHIVLISFLFLFGVGLLYISIKEWIMDGMGLSIFLLVLSFIPLGLSWFSYRNLKIYLDFIVKINLTDQGYQYYFKDKKNNHEEYVLLPYDKINYVLIGVDYQTTYRKVPGREIPKTISLRMAKLMIYGLSSNNEQKVVCFSHGEQATLDEWLQVFQEHNVTIFQTGKALTSIPNTPEAVEQVPKEVFEGRLPFVIGSESKDTNNVFVTKEQKQLEEIQIRKRQKKSIIFITILSLLQIMIICFWSPYWDITGKEFSDYNGNFFAIVFTYLYLLFMYLYIKRVKWYFPIRDAIILAVGILIGSFLSADPRHSFHIAVIKYLYIICGWFLFVYYAIQLYKWFQGKQKKIKKKEDGAGF
;
A
#
# COMPACT_ATOMS: atom_id res chain seq x y z
N MET A 1 -15.43 -2.89 4.82
CA MET A 1 -16.56 -3.50 4.13
C MET A 1 -17.80 -3.09 4.89
N GLU A 2 -18.71 -2.41 4.23
CA GLU A 2 -20.01 -2.08 4.78
C GLU A 2 -20.94 -3.28 4.57
N MET A 3 -21.72 -3.62 5.58
CA MET A 3 -22.74 -4.68 5.51
C MET A 3 -24.08 -4.01 5.19
N GLN A 4 -24.81 -4.57 4.24
CA GLN A 4 -26.18 -4.13 3.98
C GLN A 4 -27.05 -4.46 5.20
N THR A 5 -27.86 -3.50 5.65
CA THR A 5 -28.83 -3.77 6.71
C THR A 5 -30.04 -4.52 6.13
N ASP A 6 -30.90 -5.09 6.98
CA ASP A 6 -32.05 -5.89 6.54
C ASP A 6 -33.03 -5.12 5.61
N GLY A 7 -32.90 -3.79 5.52
CA GLY A 7 -33.47 -2.98 4.45
C GLY A 7 -32.45 -2.73 3.33
N LYS A 8 -32.82 -3.01 2.08
CA LYS A 8 -31.92 -2.87 0.92
C LYS A 8 -31.27 -1.49 0.74
N ARG A 9 -31.81 -0.47 1.41
CA ARG A 9 -31.44 0.94 1.34
C ARG A 9 -30.57 1.44 2.50
N GLY A 10 -29.96 0.52 3.25
CA GLY A 10 -29.08 0.87 4.36
C GLY A 10 -27.77 0.07 4.41
N PHE A 11 -26.73 0.71 4.93
CA PHE A 11 -25.42 0.14 5.13
C PHE A 11 -24.91 0.44 6.53
N THR A 12 -24.22 -0.51 7.15
CA THR A 12 -23.50 -0.29 8.39
C THR A 12 -22.22 -1.11 8.46
N ASN A 13 -21.19 -0.58 9.13
CA ASN A 13 -19.99 -1.34 9.45
C ASN A 13 -20.10 -2.10 10.79
N GLN A 14 -21.23 -2.04 11.48
CA GLN A 14 -21.40 -2.66 12.80
C GLN A 14 -21.42 -4.19 12.67
N LEU A 15 -20.45 -4.85 13.30
CA LEU A 15 -20.42 -6.29 13.41
C LEU A 15 -21.49 -6.79 14.39
N PRO A 16 -22.11 -7.95 14.12
CA PRO A 16 -22.99 -8.58 15.09
C PRO A 16 -22.19 -8.99 16.33
N LYS A 17 -22.82 -8.89 17.51
CA LYS A 17 -22.14 -9.11 18.81
C LYS A 17 -21.45 -10.48 18.91
N TRP A 18 -22.06 -11.53 18.36
CA TRP A 18 -21.48 -12.87 18.37
C TRP A 18 -20.17 -12.95 17.57
N ALA A 19 -20.08 -12.23 16.45
CA ALA A 19 -18.87 -12.21 15.62
C ALA A 19 -17.73 -11.48 16.33
N ILE A 20 -18.03 -10.43 17.09
CA ILE A 20 -17.05 -9.73 17.94
C ILE A 20 -16.48 -10.70 18.98
N VAL A 21 -17.34 -11.44 19.69
CA VAL A 21 -16.91 -12.43 20.68
C VAL A 21 -16.03 -13.51 20.04
N ALA A 22 -16.42 -14.05 18.88
CA ALA A 22 -15.64 -15.06 18.17
C ALA A 22 -14.23 -14.55 17.79
N HIS A 23 -14.11 -13.31 17.33
CA HIS A 23 -12.80 -12.72 17.03
C HIS A 23 -11.93 -12.56 18.28
N ILE A 24 -12.51 -12.11 19.40
CA ILE A 24 -11.79 -11.96 20.67
C ILE A 24 -11.23 -13.31 21.12
N VAL A 25 -12.04 -14.37 21.10
CA VAL A 25 -11.60 -15.72 21.48
C VAL A 25 -10.43 -16.20 20.61
N LEU A 26 -10.52 -16.01 19.29
CA LEU A 26 -9.44 -16.39 18.36
C LEU A 26 -8.15 -15.58 18.61
N ILE A 27 -8.27 -14.27 18.81
CA ILE A 27 -7.14 -13.38 19.11
C ILE A 27 -6.44 -13.83 20.39
N SER A 28 -7.21 -14.10 21.44
CA SER A 28 -6.69 -14.57 22.74
C SER A 28 -5.97 -15.92 22.62
N PHE A 29 -6.55 -16.87 21.86
CA PHE A 29 -5.91 -18.16 21.62
C PHE A 29 -4.56 -18.02 20.92
N LEU A 30 -4.50 -17.24 19.82
CA LEU A 30 -3.25 -16.98 19.09
C LEU A 30 -2.19 -16.28 19.97
N PHE A 31 -2.62 -15.33 20.80
CA PHE A 31 -1.72 -14.64 21.72
C PHE A 31 -1.10 -15.60 22.73
N LEU A 32 -1.93 -16.38 23.42
CA LEU A 32 -1.47 -17.35 24.43
C LEU A 32 -0.55 -18.41 23.82
N PHE A 33 -0.88 -18.91 22.62
CA PHE A 33 -0.03 -19.85 21.89
C PHE A 33 1.33 -19.25 21.56
N GLY A 34 1.36 -18.01 21.06
CA GLY A 34 2.61 -17.30 20.76
C GLY A 34 3.48 -17.02 21.99
N VAL A 35 2.88 -16.58 23.10
CA VAL A 35 3.58 -16.40 24.38
C VAL A 35 4.12 -17.73 24.91
N GLY A 36 3.36 -18.82 24.77
CA GLY A 36 3.81 -20.16 25.14
C GLY A 36 5.06 -20.60 24.36
N LEU A 37 5.06 -20.43 23.03
CA LEU A 37 6.24 -20.73 22.20
C LEU A 37 7.44 -19.85 22.55
N LEU A 38 7.22 -18.57 22.82
CA LEU A 38 8.28 -17.64 23.23
C LEU A 38 8.90 -18.08 24.57
N TYR A 39 8.08 -18.50 25.53
CA TYR A 39 8.55 -19.04 26.81
C TYR A 39 9.39 -20.31 26.62
N ILE A 40 8.93 -21.25 25.79
CA ILE A 40 9.68 -22.48 25.49
C ILE A 40 11.02 -22.14 24.80
N SER A 41 11.03 -21.19 23.86
CA SER A 41 12.25 -20.70 23.20
C SER A 41 13.28 -20.16 24.21
N ILE A 42 12.84 -19.33 25.16
CA ILE A 42 13.72 -18.78 26.20
C ILE A 42 14.25 -19.89 27.11
N LYS A 43 13.38 -20.83 27.51
CA LYS A 43 13.78 -21.97 28.34
C LYS A 43 14.83 -22.85 27.64
N GLU A 44 14.60 -23.16 26.36
CA GLU A 44 15.51 -23.93 25.52
C GLU A 44 16.87 -23.25 25.40
N TRP A 45 16.89 -21.92 25.23
CA TRP A 45 18.13 -21.17 25.16
C TRP A 45 18.94 -21.32 26.45
N ILE A 46 18.28 -21.26 27.61
CA ILE A 46 18.91 -21.39 28.92
C ILE A 46 19.44 -22.82 29.15
N MET A 47 18.72 -23.85 28.71
CA MET A 47 19.03 -25.26 29.01
C MET A 47 19.96 -25.92 27.98
N ASP A 48 19.67 -25.76 26.70
CA ASP A 48 20.22 -26.60 25.62
C ASP A 48 20.94 -25.78 24.52
N GLY A 49 20.91 -24.44 24.62
CA GLY A 49 21.67 -23.52 23.76
C GLY A 49 20.88 -22.89 22.60
N MET A 50 21.59 -22.28 21.64
CA MET A 50 20.98 -21.37 20.66
C MET A 50 20.25 -22.04 19.48
N GLY A 51 20.44 -23.35 19.24
CA GLY A 51 19.96 -24.01 18.02
C GLY A 51 18.43 -24.02 17.89
N LEU A 52 17.76 -24.84 18.71
CA LEU A 52 16.30 -24.97 18.69
C LEU A 52 15.61 -23.70 19.20
N SER A 53 16.24 -22.96 20.11
CA SER A 53 15.68 -21.74 20.68
C SER A 53 15.47 -20.63 19.65
N ILE A 54 16.41 -20.43 18.71
CA ILE A 54 16.23 -19.44 17.62
C ILE A 54 15.06 -19.83 16.71
N PHE A 55 14.92 -21.12 16.38
CA PHE A 55 13.80 -21.60 15.57
C PHE A 55 12.45 -21.37 16.26
N LEU A 56 12.33 -21.73 17.54
CA LEU A 56 11.14 -21.50 18.35
C LEU A 56 10.83 -20.01 18.53
N LEU A 57 11.87 -19.17 18.63
CA LEU A 57 11.74 -17.72 18.72
C LEU A 57 11.06 -17.18 17.45
N VAL A 58 11.57 -17.54 16.27
CA VAL A 58 10.98 -17.14 14.98
C VAL A 58 9.55 -17.67 14.86
N LEU A 59 9.31 -18.93 15.25
CA LEU A 59 7.99 -19.54 15.21
C LEU A 59 6.99 -18.82 16.12
N SER A 60 7.42 -18.33 17.29
CA SER A 60 6.57 -17.59 18.24
C SER A 60 6.07 -16.26 17.69
N PHE A 61 6.85 -15.59 16.82
CA PHE A 61 6.46 -14.30 16.24
C PHE A 61 5.32 -14.43 15.23
N ILE A 62 5.10 -15.59 14.62
CA ILE A 62 4.02 -15.81 13.66
C ILE A 62 2.63 -15.65 14.33
N PRO A 63 2.25 -16.46 15.35
CA PRO A 63 0.96 -16.32 16.01
C PRO A 63 0.82 -14.99 16.76
N LEU A 64 1.89 -14.44 17.35
CA LEU A 64 1.86 -13.10 17.96
C LEU A 64 1.56 -12.01 16.92
N GLY A 65 2.22 -12.08 15.75
CA GLY A 65 1.97 -11.18 14.63
C GLY A 65 0.54 -11.28 14.11
N LEU A 66 0.01 -12.50 13.96
CA LEU A 66 -1.38 -12.74 13.55
C LEU A 66 -2.40 -12.24 14.58
N SER A 67 -2.14 -12.46 15.88
CA SER A 67 -3.00 -11.96 16.96
C SER A 67 -3.03 -10.43 16.97
N TRP A 68 -1.86 -9.79 16.91
CA TRP A 68 -1.74 -8.34 16.81
C TRP A 68 -2.45 -7.77 15.57
N PHE A 69 -2.22 -8.37 14.40
CA PHE A 69 -2.88 -7.95 13.16
C PHE A 69 -4.41 -8.08 13.24
N SER A 70 -4.90 -9.21 13.76
CA SER A 70 -6.33 -9.46 13.93
C SER A 70 -6.97 -8.49 14.92
N TYR A 71 -6.28 -8.19 16.03
CA TYR A 71 -6.72 -7.18 17.00
C TYR A 71 -6.82 -5.79 16.38
N ARG A 72 -5.80 -5.36 15.61
CA ARG A 72 -5.85 -4.05 14.92
C ARG A 72 -7.02 -3.95 13.95
N ASN A 73 -7.32 -5.03 13.22
CA ASN A 73 -8.45 -5.05 12.29
C ASN A 73 -9.79 -5.02 13.03
N LEU A 74 -9.97 -5.84 14.07
CA LEU A 74 -11.19 -5.84 14.87
C LEU A 74 -11.44 -4.46 15.50
N LYS A 75 -10.37 -3.83 16.01
CA LYS A 75 -10.43 -2.50 16.62
C LYS A 75 -11.03 -1.44 15.71
N ILE A 76 -10.76 -1.48 14.40
CA ILE A 76 -11.37 -0.54 13.43
C ILE A 76 -12.90 -0.64 13.44
N TYR A 77 -13.46 -1.84 13.53
CA TYR A 77 -14.91 -2.05 13.60
C TYR A 77 -15.51 -1.71 14.98
N LEU A 78 -14.70 -1.80 16.04
CA LEU A 78 -15.15 -1.47 17.39
C LEU A 78 -15.14 0.03 17.66
N ASP A 79 -14.10 0.73 17.18
CA ASP A 79 -13.87 2.15 17.44
C ASP A 79 -14.77 3.05 16.58
N PHE A 80 -15.06 2.64 15.34
CA PHE A 80 -15.83 3.44 14.39
C PHE A 80 -17.18 2.82 14.07
N ILE A 81 -18.24 3.63 14.13
CA ILE A 81 -19.57 3.28 13.65
C ILE A 81 -19.88 4.15 12.45
N VAL A 82 -20.26 3.52 11.34
CA VAL A 82 -20.80 4.16 10.14
C VAL A 82 -22.18 3.57 9.91
N LYS A 83 -23.17 4.43 9.69
CA LYS A 83 -24.50 4.05 9.20
C LYS A 83 -24.89 4.99 8.07
N ILE A 84 -25.32 4.41 6.97
CA ILE A 84 -25.77 5.13 5.77
C ILE A 84 -27.15 4.60 5.45
N ASN A 85 -28.15 5.48 5.37
CA ASN A 85 -29.51 5.09 5.03
C ASN A 85 -30.10 6.08 4.03
N LEU A 86 -30.86 5.56 3.07
CA LEU A 86 -31.73 6.35 2.22
C LEU A 86 -33.16 6.28 2.79
N THR A 87 -33.67 7.41 3.26
CA THR A 87 -34.97 7.53 3.94
C THR A 87 -35.92 8.42 3.15
N ASP A 88 -37.21 8.43 3.49
CA ASP A 88 -38.21 9.28 2.82
C ASP A 88 -37.89 10.78 2.90
N GLN A 89 -37.09 11.20 3.88
CA GLN A 89 -36.68 12.60 4.03
C GLN A 89 -35.40 12.96 3.29
N GLY A 90 -34.64 11.97 2.80
CA GLY A 90 -33.34 12.20 2.16
C GLY A 90 -32.27 11.21 2.57
N TYR A 91 -31.03 11.57 2.27
CA TYR A 91 -29.85 10.80 2.60
C TYR A 91 -29.41 11.06 4.04
N GLN A 92 -29.22 9.98 4.82
CA GLN A 92 -28.74 10.03 6.18
C GLN A 92 -27.37 9.34 6.30
N TYR A 93 -26.44 10.05 6.91
CA TYR A 93 -25.12 9.55 7.28
C TYR A 93 -24.88 9.79 8.77
N TYR A 94 -24.49 8.74 9.47
CA TYR A 94 -24.09 8.80 10.86
C TYR A 94 -22.71 8.18 11.02
N PHE A 95 -21.81 8.95 11.62
CA PHE A 95 -20.47 8.54 11.98
C PHE A 95 -20.24 8.76 13.48
N LYS A 96 -19.68 7.76 14.15
CA LYS A 96 -19.23 7.88 15.54
C LYS A 96 -17.85 7.27 15.71
N ASP A 97 -16.92 8.11 16.12
CA ASP A 97 -15.62 7.72 16.66
C ASP A 97 -15.75 7.61 18.19
N LYS A 98 -15.83 6.38 18.68
CA LYS A 98 -15.95 6.10 20.13
C LYS A 98 -14.70 6.50 20.91
N LYS A 99 -13.54 6.54 20.26
CA LYS A 99 -12.27 6.83 20.93
C LYS A 99 -12.12 8.32 21.20
N ASN A 100 -12.45 9.15 20.21
CA ASN A 100 -12.33 10.60 20.31
C ASN A 100 -13.64 11.28 20.76
N ASN A 101 -14.68 10.48 21.07
CA ASN A 101 -16.04 10.94 21.37
C ASN A 101 -16.57 11.94 20.34
N HIS A 102 -16.25 11.69 19.07
CA HIS A 102 -16.67 12.52 17.96
C HIS A 102 -17.85 11.85 17.27
N GLU A 103 -18.95 12.56 17.17
CA GLU A 103 -20.14 12.12 16.46
C GLU A 103 -20.49 13.14 15.38
N GLU A 104 -20.71 12.64 14.18
CA GLU A 104 -21.16 13.45 13.04
C GLU A 104 -22.44 12.83 12.50
N TYR A 105 -23.49 13.65 12.40
CA TYR A 105 -24.73 13.30 11.76
C TYR A 105 -24.97 14.26 10.61
N VAL A 106 -25.17 13.72 9.41
CA VAL A 106 -25.44 14.49 8.20
C VAL A 106 -26.74 13.98 7.60
N LEU A 107 -27.73 14.86 7.55
CA LEU A 107 -28.95 14.68 6.78
C LEU A 107 -28.89 15.63 5.58
N LEU A 108 -29.03 15.07 4.38
CA LEU A 108 -29.19 15.80 3.13
C LEU A 108 -30.63 15.60 2.62
N PRO A 109 -31.53 16.55 2.88
CA PRO A 109 -32.90 16.52 2.35
C PRO A 109 -32.93 16.52 0.83
N TYR A 110 -33.85 15.80 0.21
CA TYR A 110 -33.90 15.68 -1.26
C TYR A 110 -34.02 17.03 -1.99
N ASP A 111 -34.84 17.94 -1.46
CA ASP A 111 -35.03 19.31 -1.95
C ASP A 111 -33.77 20.18 -1.84
N LYS A 112 -32.81 19.77 -1.00
CA LYS A 112 -31.53 20.44 -0.78
C LYS A 112 -30.34 19.70 -1.39
N ILE A 113 -30.56 18.59 -2.08
CA ILE A 113 -29.52 17.92 -2.86
C ILE A 113 -29.39 18.64 -4.20
N ASN A 114 -28.20 19.19 -4.46
CA ASN A 114 -27.92 19.86 -5.72
C ASN A 114 -27.74 18.83 -6.84
N TYR A 115 -26.93 17.79 -6.59
CA TYR A 115 -26.79 16.68 -7.51
C TYR A 115 -26.14 15.44 -6.86
N VAL A 116 -26.30 14.31 -7.54
CA VAL A 116 -25.57 13.06 -7.28
C VAL A 116 -24.61 12.81 -8.45
N LEU A 117 -23.32 12.62 -8.18
CA LEU A 117 -22.32 12.26 -9.19
C LEU A 117 -21.93 10.79 -9.04
N ILE A 118 -22.02 10.02 -10.12
CA ILE A 118 -21.63 8.62 -10.19
C ILE A 118 -20.33 8.48 -10.98
N GLY A 119 -19.36 7.77 -10.44
CA GLY A 119 -18.14 7.42 -11.17
C GLY A 119 -17.58 6.07 -10.75
N VAL A 120 -16.39 5.74 -11.26
CA VAL A 120 -15.77 4.43 -11.00
C VAL A 120 -15.06 4.43 -9.65
N ASP A 121 -15.14 3.34 -8.92
CA ASP A 121 -14.21 3.02 -7.84
C ASP A 121 -13.58 1.65 -8.08
N TYR A 122 -12.29 1.52 -7.76
CA TYR A 122 -11.54 0.30 -8.01
C TYR A 122 -11.33 -0.47 -6.71
N GLN A 123 -12.00 -1.62 -6.59
CA GLN A 123 -11.78 -2.53 -5.48
C GLN A 123 -10.94 -3.72 -5.92
N THR A 124 -9.90 -4.04 -5.14
CA THR A 124 -9.06 -5.21 -5.41
C THR A 124 -9.65 -6.44 -4.75
N THR A 125 -9.83 -7.53 -5.50
CA THR A 125 -10.30 -8.82 -5.00
C THR A 125 -9.48 -9.98 -5.57
N TYR A 126 -9.70 -11.17 -5.05
CA TYR A 126 -9.07 -12.41 -5.52
C TYR A 126 -10.12 -13.25 -6.26
N ARG A 127 -9.83 -13.62 -7.51
CA ARG A 127 -10.69 -14.50 -8.30
C ARG A 127 -9.97 -15.81 -8.61
N LYS A 128 -10.62 -16.93 -8.30
CA LYS A 128 -10.17 -18.25 -8.74
C LYS A 128 -10.35 -18.34 -10.26
N VAL A 129 -9.26 -18.59 -10.97
CA VAL A 129 -9.27 -18.76 -12.43
C VAL A 129 -9.29 -20.26 -12.71
N PRO A 130 -10.21 -20.77 -13.55
CA PRO A 130 -10.19 -22.17 -13.95
C PRO A 130 -8.81 -22.57 -14.50
N GLY A 131 -8.24 -23.67 -14.00
CA GLY A 131 -6.91 -24.14 -14.40
C GLY A 131 -5.72 -23.45 -13.72
N ARG A 132 -5.94 -22.56 -12.74
CA ARG A 132 -4.87 -22.05 -11.86
C ARG A 132 -5.15 -22.43 -10.41
N GLU A 133 -4.14 -22.99 -9.74
CA GLU A 133 -4.19 -23.26 -8.30
C GLU A 133 -4.18 -21.97 -7.48
N ILE A 134 -3.47 -20.95 -7.97
CA ILE A 134 -3.31 -19.67 -7.27
C ILE A 134 -4.36 -18.66 -7.77
N PRO A 135 -5.18 -18.08 -6.88
CA PRO A 135 -6.12 -17.01 -7.24
C PRO A 135 -5.41 -15.82 -7.88
N LYS A 136 -6.00 -15.26 -8.92
CA LYS A 136 -5.49 -14.03 -9.54
C LYS A 136 -6.06 -12.83 -8.81
N THR A 137 -5.20 -11.91 -8.38
CA THR A 137 -5.63 -10.58 -7.95
C THR A 137 -6.19 -9.81 -9.14
N ILE A 138 -7.43 -9.36 -9.04
CA ILE A 138 -8.11 -8.56 -10.06
C ILE A 138 -8.67 -7.29 -9.44
N SER A 139 -8.73 -6.21 -10.23
CA SER A 139 -9.40 -4.98 -9.84
C SER A 139 -10.79 -4.97 -10.44
N LEU A 140 -11.83 -4.88 -9.61
CA LEU A 140 -13.22 -4.76 -10.04
C LEU A 140 -13.63 -3.29 -10.07
N ARG A 141 -14.49 -2.96 -11.03
CA ARG A 141 -15.16 -1.66 -11.09
C ARG A 141 -16.40 -1.67 -10.20
N MET A 142 -16.46 -0.75 -9.26
CA MET A 142 -17.63 -0.42 -8.46
C MET A 142 -18.16 0.95 -8.88
N ALA A 143 -19.41 1.25 -8.55
CA ALA A 143 -19.94 2.59 -8.68
C ALA A 143 -19.73 3.35 -7.38
N LYS A 144 -19.06 4.50 -7.43
CA LYS A 144 -18.97 5.42 -6.29
C LYS A 144 -19.88 6.60 -6.53
N LEU A 145 -20.72 6.88 -5.54
CA LEU A 145 -21.66 7.99 -5.53
C LEU A 145 -21.06 9.10 -4.67
N MET A 146 -21.17 10.33 -5.16
CA MET A 146 -20.89 11.55 -4.42
C MET A 146 -22.15 12.39 -4.44
N ILE A 147 -22.76 12.61 -3.27
CA ILE A 147 -23.95 13.44 -3.13
C ILE A 147 -23.49 14.80 -2.64
N TYR A 148 -23.81 15.84 -3.42
CA TYR A 148 -23.52 17.23 -3.10
C TYR A 148 -24.82 17.98 -2.82
N GLY A 149 -24.88 18.67 -1.69
CA GLY A 149 -26.04 19.44 -1.30
C GLY A 149 -25.85 20.23 -0.01
N LEU A 150 -26.94 20.81 0.46
CA LEU A 150 -27.00 21.50 1.73
C LEU A 150 -27.55 20.55 2.81
N SER A 151 -26.83 20.47 3.93
CA SER A 151 -27.31 19.77 5.11
C SER A 151 -28.51 20.48 5.75
N SER A 152 -29.16 19.82 6.71
CA SER A 152 -30.21 20.44 7.53
C SER A 152 -29.78 21.74 8.20
N ASN A 153 -28.48 21.90 8.49
CA ASN A 153 -27.89 23.11 9.08
C ASN A 153 -27.49 24.17 8.03
N ASN A 154 -27.88 23.99 6.76
CA ASN A 154 -27.48 24.82 5.61
C ASN A 154 -25.98 24.87 5.32
N GLU A 155 -25.20 23.92 5.83
CA GLU A 155 -23.81 23.75 5.43
C GLU A 155 -23.72 22.92 4.15
N GLN A 156 -22.89 23.36 3.20
CA GLN A 156 -22.55 22.56 2.03
C GLN A 156 -21.77 21.32 2.45
N LYS A 157 -22.24 20.15 2.06
CA LYS A 157 -21.62 18.86 2.36
C LYS A 157 -21.51 18.01 1.11
N VAL A 158 -20.43 17.25 1.06
CA VAL A 158 -20.23 16.17 0.09
C VAL A 158 -20.11 14.88 0.90
N VAL A 159 -20.94 13.91 0.56
CA VAL A 159 -20.91 12.56 1.15
C VAL A 159 -20.67 11.54 0.06
N CYS A 160 -19.97 10.45 0.37
CA CYS A 160 -19.66 9.43 -0.63
C CYS A 160 -19.75 8.01 -0.07
N PHE A 161 -20.13 7.08 -0.95
CA PHE A 161 -20.16 5.64 -0.69
C PHE A 161 -20.08 4.88 -2.01
N SER A 162 -19.77 3.59 -1.95
CA SER A 162 -19.53 2.75 -3.14
C SER A 162 -20.46 1.54 -3.17
N HIS A 163 -21.05 1.25 -4.33
CA HIS A 163 -21.87 0.08 -4.60
C HIS A 163 -21.14 -0.95 -5.45
N GLY A 164 -21.15 -2.20 -4.99
CA GLY A 164 -20.61 -3.35 -5.71
C GLY A 164 -21.61 -4.10 -6.58
N GLU A 165 -22.91 -3.78 -6.46
CA GLU A 165 -24.01 -4.48 -7.10
C GLU A 165 -24.91 -3.51 -7.86
N GLN A 166 -25.28 -3.87 -9.08
CA GLN A 166 -26.12 -3.05 -9.95
C GLN A 166 -27.54 -2.86 -9.38
N ALA A 167 -28.16 -3.94 -8.89
CA ALA A 167 -29.52 -3.88 -8.36
C ALA A 167 -29.66 -2.88 -7.20
N THR A 168 -28.71 -2.90 -6.26
CA THR A 168 -28.70 -1.97 -5.12
C THR A 168 -28.44 -0.54 -5.58
N LEU A 169 -27.61 -0.34 -6.60
CA LEU A 169 -27.44 1.00 -7.19
C LEU A 169 -28.75 1.49 -7.83
N ASP A 170 -29.38 0.66 -8.65
CA ASP A 170 -30.60 1.03 -9.38
C ASP A 170 -31.72 1.45 -8.41
N GLU A 171 -31.88 0.75 -7.28
CA GLU A 171 -32.84 1.13 -6.23
C GLU A 171 -32.55 2.53 -5.64
N TRP A 172 -31.28 2.91 -5.49
CA TRP A 172 -30.90 4.23 -5.01
C TRP A 172 -31.13 5.31 -6.06
N LEU A 173 -30.75 5.05 -7.32
CA LEU A 173 -30.95 5.97 -8.43
C LEU A 173 -32.43 6.25 -8.68
N GLN A 174 -33.28 5.22 -8.59
CA GLN A 174 -34.72 5.36 -8.71
C GLN A 174 -35.27 6.33 -7.67
N VAL A 175 -34.88 6.18 -6.39
CA VAL A 175 -35.34 7.07 -5.31
C VAL A 175 -34.90 8.51 -5.54
N PHE A 176 -33.68 8.74 -6.02
CA PHE A 176 -33.22 10.09 -6.37
C PHE A 176 -34.03 10.69 -7.54
N GLN A 177 -34.32 9.89 -8.57
CA GLN A 177 -35.13 10.33 -9.70
C GLN A 177 -36.57 10.65 -9.30
N GLU A 178 -37.19 9.83 -8.45
CA GLU A 178 -38.55 10.06 -7.91
C GLU A 178 -38.67 11.39 -7.17
N HIS A 179 -37.58 11.85 -6.53
CA HIS A 179 -37.52 13.13 -5.82
C HIS A 179 -36.92 14.27 -6.66
N ASN A 180 -36.82 14.11 -7.98
CA ASN A 180 -36.29 15.10 -8.92
C ASN A 180 -34.84 15.55 -8.64
N VAL A 181 -34.03 14.71 -8.01
CA VAL A 181 -32.61 14.99 -7.79
C VAL A 181 -31.85 14.81 -9.09
N THR A 182 -31.04 15.80 -9.46
CA THR A 182 -30.22 15.72 -10.68
C THR A 182 -29.10 14.70 -10.51
N ILE A 183 -28.98 13.78 -11.46
CA ILE A 183 -27.94 12.73 -11.43
C ILE A 183 -26.97 12.97 -12.60
N PHE A 184 -25.70 13.10 -12.25
CA PHE A 184 -24.57 13.15 -13.16
C PHE A 184 -23.77 11.86 -13.12
N GLN A 185 -23.07 11.59 -14.21
CA GLN A 185 -22.12 10.50 -14.34
C GLN A 185 -20.78 10.98 -14.86
N THR A 186 -19.75 10.16 -14.63
CA THR A 186 -18.43 10.36 -15.19
C THR A 186 -17.76 9.03 -15.47
N GLY A 187 -17.05 8.94 -16.60
CA GLY A 187 -16.19 7.79 -16.89
C GLY A 187 -14.93 7.74 -16.03
N LYS A 188 -14.64 8.78 -15.24
CA LYS A 188 -13.45 8.87 -14.39
C LYS A 188 -13.60 8.07 -13.10
N ALA A 189 -12.48 7.59 -12.56
CA ALA A 189 -12.46 6.97 -11.25
C ALA A 189 -12.35 8.02 -10.14
N LEU A 190 -13.27 7.92 -9.19
CA LEU A 190 -13.48 8.82 -8.06
C LEU A 190 -12.80 8.33 -6.77
N THR A 191 -11.99 7.27 -6.86
CA THR A 191 -11.32 6.61 -5.74
C THR A 191 -10.53 7.59 -4.85
N SER A 192 -9.83 8.55 -5.45
CA SER A 192 -8.96 9.50 -4.73
C SER A 192 -9.57 10.87 -4.48
N ILE A 193 -10.80 11.15 -4.92
CA ILE A 193 -11.38 12.49 -4.78
C ILE A 193 -11.72 12.76 -3.31
N PRO A 194 -11.26 13.89 -2.73
CA PRO A 194 -11.67 14.33 -1.41
C PRO A 194 -13.17 14.63 -1.36
N ASN A 195 -13.79 14.42 -0.21
CA ASN A 195 -15.19 14.74 0.02
C ASN A 195 -15.38 16.22 0.34
N THR A 196 -14.89 17.10 -0.54
CA THR A 196 -15.08 18.56 -0.41
C THR A 196 -15.81 19.11 -1.64
N PRO A 197 -16.63 20.16 -1.49
CA PRO A 197 -17.34 20.76 -2.62
C PRO A 197 -16.41 21.15 -3.77
N GLU A 198 -15.27 21.76 -3.47
CA GLU A 198 -14.31 22.26 -4.47
C GLU A 198 -13.71 21.14 -5.30
N ALA A 199 -13.49 19.96 -4.69
CA ALA A 199 -12.92 18.81 -5.37
C ALA A 199 -13.93 18.14 -6.30
N VAL A 200 -15.18 17.98 -5.85
CA VAL A 200 -16.26 17.38 -6.66
C VAL A 200 -16.66 18.29 -7.82
N GLU A 201 -16.62 19.60 -7.62
CA GLU A 201 -16.93 20.55 -8.70
C GLU A 201 -15.94 20.46 -9.88
N GLN A 202 -14.68 20.14 -9.63
CA GLN A 202 -13.66 19.99 -10.67
C GLN A 202 -13.83 18.72 -11.53
N VAL A 203 -14.62 17.74 -11.08
CA VAL A 203 -14.82 16.49 -11.81
C VAL A 203 -15.69 16.75 -13.04
N PRO A 204 -15.32 16.23 -14.24
CA PRO A 204 -16.16 16.34 -15.44
C PRO A 204 -17.46 15.54 -15.25
N LYS A 205 -18.59 16.18 -15.55
CA LYS A 205 -19.94 15.67 -15.33
C LYS A 205 -20.69 15.58 -16.65
N GLU A 206 -21.39 14.47 -16.87
CA GLU A 206 -22.35 14.27 -17.95
C GLU A 206 -23.69 13.90 -17.32
N VAL A 207 -24.82 14.27 -17.92
CA VAL A 207 -26.14 13.91 -17.38
C VAL A 207 -26.32 12.40 -17.45
N PHE A 208 -26.90 11.80 -16.41
CA PHE A 208 -27.18 10.37 -16.39
C PHE A 208 -28.42 10.04 -17.23
N GLU A 209 -28.22 9.31 -18.33
CA GLU A 209 -29.27 8.92 -19.28
C GLU A 209 -29.74 7.45 -19.09
N GLY A 210 -29.62 6.92 -17.86
CA GLY A 210 -30.07 5.56 -17.52
C GLY A 210 -29.02 4.46 -17.74
N ARG A 211 -27.81 4.79 -18.21
CA ARG A 211 -26.70 3.82 -18.36
C ARG A 211 -25.36 4.44 -17.98
N LEU A 212 -24.60 3.72 -17.15
CA LEU A 212 -23.24 4.10 -16.77
C LEU A 212 -22.23 3.83 -17.89
N PRO A 213 -21.13 4.61 -17.98
CA PRO A 213 -20.06 4.38 -18.95
C PRO A 213 -19.17 3.17 -18.61
N PHE A 214 -19.55 2.38 -17.60
CA PHE A 214 -18.85 1.18 -17.14
C PHE A 214 -19.84 0.17 -16.57
N VAL A 215 -19.40 -1.10 -16.53
CA VAL A 215 -20.18 -2.21 -15.96
C VAL A 215 -19.69 -2.49 -14.54
N ILE A 216 -20.59 -2.43 -13.57
CA ILE A 216 -20.29 -2.77 -12.16
C ILE A 216 -19.91 -4.25 -12.08
N GLY A 217 -18.89 -4.57 -11.28
CA GLY A 217 -18.34 -5.92 -11.14
C GLY A 217 -17.45 -6.37 -12.30
N SER A 218 -17.24 -5.55 -13.34
CA SER A 218 -16.32 -5.89 -14.43
C SER A 218 -14.85 -5.76 -14.00
N GLU A 219 -13.99 -6.66 -14.51
CA GLU A 219 -12.54 -6.59 -14.29
C GLU A 219 -11.95 -5.41 -15.07
N SER A 220 -11.20 -4.55 -14.39
CA SER A 220 -10.38 -3.53 -15.01
C SER A 220 -8.95 -4.03 -15.17
N LYS A 221 -8.47 -4.03 -16.42
CA LYS A 221 -7.05 -4.28 -16.73
C LYS A 221 -6.16 -3.07 -16.43
N ASP A 222 -6.77 -1.89 -16.28
CA ASP A 222 -6.06 -0.63 -16.05
C ASP A 222 -6.82 0.24 -15.04
N THR A 223 -6.11 0.73 -14.02
CA THR A 223 -6.62 1.64 -12.98
C THR A 223 -6.14 3.08 -13.20
N ASN A 224 -5.60 3.42 -14.38
CA ASN A 224 -5.03 4.74 -14.66
C ASN A 224 -6.05 5.85 -14.89
N ASN A 225 -7.36 5.55 -14.94
CA ASN A 225 -8.40 6.57 -15.16
C ASN A 225 -8.82 7.32 -13.89
N VAL A 226 -7.98 7.29 -12.86
CA VAL A 226 -8.19 8.01 -11.60
C VAL A 226 -8.12 9.51 -11.84
N PHE A 227 -9.17 10.23 -11.48
CA PHE A 227 -9.14 11.68 -11.48
C PHE A 227 -8.37 12.15 -10.24
N VAL A 228 -7.37 13.00 -10.48
CA VAL A 228 -6.52 13.58 -9.45
C VAL A 228 -6.61 15.08 -9.60
N THR A 229 -7.02 15.78 -8.54
CA THR A 229 -7.10 17.24 -8.55
C THR A 229 -5.70 17.85 -8.71
N LYS A 230 -5.63 19.13 -9.12
CA LYS A 230 -4.34 19.82 -9.27
C LYS A 230 -3.55 19.84 -7.96
N GLU A 231 -4.22 20.09 -6.84
CA GLU A 231 -3.61 20.11 -5.50
C GLU A 231 -3.06 18.75 -5.11
N GLN A 232 -3.79 17.67 -5.38
CA GLN A 232 -3.31 16.32 -5.09
C GLN A 232 -2.06 15.96 -5.89
N LYS A 233 -1.98 16.37 -7.17
CA LYS A 233 -0.76 16.20 -7.97
C LYS A 233 0.42 16.95 -7.35
N GLN A 234 0.21 18.20 -6.90
CA GLN A 234 1.25 18.97 -6.23
C GLN A 234 1.72 18.32 -4.92
N LEU A 235 0.78 17.83 -4.10
CA LEU A 235 1.10 17.12 -2.86
C LEU A 235 1.88 15.82 -3.12
N GLU A 236 1.49 15.04 -4.13
CA GLU A 236 2.20 13.83 -4.53
C GLU A 236 3.65 14.17 -4.96
N GLU A 237 3.83 15.23 -5.76
CA GLU A 237 5.15 15.71 -6.15
C GLU A 237 6.00 16.15 -4.95
N ILE A 238 5.42 16.88 -4.00
CA ILE A 238 6.11 17.27 -2.75
C ILE A 238 6.52 16.03 -1.96
N GLN A 239 5.63 15.03 -1.82
CA GLN A 239 5.97 13.79 -1.13
C GLN A 239 7.07 13.01 -1.84
N ILE A 240 7.03 12.93 -3.17
CA ILE A 240 8.08 12.31 -3.97
C ILE A 240 9.40 13.05 -3.71
N ARG A 241 9.43 14.38 -3.79
CA ARG A 241 10.63 15.18 -3.49
C ARG A 241 11.14 14.92 -2.07
N LYS A 242 10.27 14.82 -1.07
CA LYS A 242 10.65 14.49 0.32
C LYS A 242 11.27 13.10 0.43
N ARG A 243 10.68 12.07 -0.21
CA ARG A 243 11.25 10.70 -0.23
C ARG A 243 12.60 10.67 -0.95
N GLN A 244 12.74 11.42 -2.04
CA GLN A 244 14.01 11.56 -2.76
C GLN A 244 15.08 12.25 -1.89
N LYS A 245 14.74 13.29 -1.12
CA LYS A 245 15.68 13.88 -0.15
C LYS A 245 16.10 12.88 0.93
N LYS A 246 15.15 12.13 1.49
CA LYS A 246 15.46 11.06 2.47
C LYS A 246 16.36 9.96 1.90
N SER A 247 16.24 9.65 0.60
CA SER A 247 17.12 8.66 -0.04
C SER A 247 18.59 9.04 0.06
N ILE A 248 18.91 10.33 -0.11
CA ILE A 248 20.29 10.84 0.00
C ILE A 248 20.81 10.61 1.43
N ILE A 249 19.98 10.90 2.43
CA ILE A 249 20.35 10.66 3.83
C ILE A 249 20.60 9.17 4.08
N PHE A 250 19.73 8.29 3.58
CA PHE A 250 19.88 6.85 3.76
C PHE A 250 21.13 6.28 3.08
N ILE A 251 21.48 6.74 1.87
CA ILE A 251 22.71 6.29 1.21
C ILE A 251 23.96 6.87 1.89
N THR A 252 23.90 8.10 2.39
CA THR A 252 25.01 8.67 3.18
C THR A 252 25.23 7.87 4.47
N ILE A 253 24.16 7.51 5.19
CA ILE A 253 24.27 6.66 6.39
C ILE A 253 24.87 5.29 6.03
N LEU A 254 24.43 4.68 4.92
CA LEU A 254 25.00 3.41 4.46
C LEU A 254 26.48 3.57 4.12
N SER A 255 26.87 4.66 3.46
CA SER A 255 28.26 4.99 3.15
C SER A 255 29.11 5.15 4.41
N LEU A 256 28.61 5.84 5.44
CA LEU A 256 29.25 5.92 6.76
C LEU A 256 29.37 4.55 7.44
N LEU A 257 28.34 3.71 7.32
CA LEU A 257 28.39 2.34 7.84
C LEU A 257 29.46 1.51 7.12
N GLN A 258 29.64 1.67 5.81
CA GLN A 258 30.72 1.01 5.08
C GLN A 258 32.10 1.43 5.57
N ILE A 259 32.30 2.71 5.91
CA ILE A 259 33.56 3.17 6.54
C ILE A 259 33.79 2.39 7.83
N MET A 260 32.79 2.28 8.70
CA MET A 260 32.91 1.54 9.96
C MET A 260 33.20 0.04 9.73
N ILE A 261 32.52 -0.58 8.77
CA ILE A 261 32.76 -1.99 8.41
C ILE A 261 34.21 -2.18 7.96
N ILE A 262 34.73 -1.31 7.09
CA ILE A 262 36.08 -1.46 6.53
C ILE A 262 37.15 -1.15 7.58
N CYS A 263 36.96 -0.16 8.44
CA CYS A 263 37.95 0.19 9.45
C CYS A 263 37.96 -0.78 10.63
N PHE A 264 36.80 -1.28 11.08
CA PHE A 264 36.68 -2.00 12.34
C PHE A 264 36.35 -3.48 12.20
N TRP A 265 35.77 -3.91 11.08
CA TRP A 265 35.32 -5.30 10.95
C TRP A 265 36.10 -6.08 9.90
N SER A 266 36.35 -5.46 8.74
CA SER A 266 37.12 -6.01 7.64
C SER A 266 38.55 -6.46 8.02
N PRO A 267 39.26 -5.79 8.96
CA PRO A 267 40.57 -6.28 9.40
C PRO A 267 40.54 -7.66 10.05
N TYR A 268 39.39 -8.07 10.60
CA TYR A 268 39.21 -9.39 11.20
C TYR A 268 38.71 -10.44 10.20
N TRP A 269 38.45 -10.06 8.96
CA TRP A 269 38.07 -11.01 7.92
C TRP A 269 39.30 -11.74 7.44
N ASP A 270 39.12 -13.05 7.20
CA ASP A 270 40.18 -13.87 6.62
C ASP A 270 40.30 -13.55 5.12
N ILE A 271 41.53 -13.28 4.67
CA ILE A 271 41.84 -12.87 3.30
C ILE A 271 42.64 -13.98 2.64
N THR A 272 41.96 -14.81 1.85
CA THR A 272 42.58 -15.84 1.03
C THR A 272 43.06 -15.24 -0.31
N GLY A 273 44.34 -14.91 -0.37
CA GLY A 273 44.98 -14.36 -1.57
C GLY A 273 44.57 -12.91 -1.84
N LYS A 274 43.84 -12.67 -2.95
CA LYS A 274 43.33 -11.34 -3.34
C LYS A 274 41.83 -11.17 -3.04
N GLU A 275 41.23 -12.08 -2.27
CA GLU A 275 39.79 -12.14 -2.01
C GLU A 275 39.55 -12.35 -0.52
N PHE A 276 38.47 -11.78 -0.01
CA PHE A 276 37.96 -12.18 1.29
C PHE A 276 37.47 -13.62 1.18
N SER A 277 37.79 -14.44 2.18
CA SER A 277 37.26 -15.79 2.27
C SER A 277 35.72 -15.76 2.37
N ASP A 278 35.07 -16.83 1.92
CA ASP A 278 33.61 -16.96 1.93
C ASP A 278 33.03 -17.09 3.35
N TYR A 279 33.86 -17.17 4.40
CA TYR A 279 33.41 -17.44 5.76
C TYR A 279 33.05 -16.17 6.55
N ASN A 280 31.75 -16.12 6.88
CA ASN A 280 31.01 -15.22 7.77
C ASN A 280 31.05 -13.70 7.44
N GLY A 281 32.14 -12.98 7.65
CA GLY A 281 32.09 -11.50 7.71
C GLY A 281 31.70 -10.79 6.41
N ASN A 282 32.43 -11.10 5.33
CA ASN A 282 32.25 -10.44 4.03
C ASN A 282 30.88 -10.74 3.40
N PHE A 283 30.44 -12.00 3.45
CA PHE A 283 29.15 -12.40 2.91
C PHE A 283 28.00 -11.66 3.60
N PHE A 284 28.00 -11.56 4.93
CA PHE A 284 26.98 -10.80 5.66
C PHE A 284 27.00 -9.32 5.27
N ALA A 285 28.17 -8.67 5.22
CA ALA A 285 28.28 -7.27 4.83
C ALA A 285 27.72 -7.01 3.42
N ILE A 286 28.04 -7.87 2.45
CA ILE A 286 27.52 -7.80 1.09
C ILE A 286 25.99 -7.96 1.08
N VAL A 287 25.46 -9.02 1.71
CA VAL A 287 24.02 -9.32 1.71
C VAL A 287 23.21 -8.21 2.38
N PHE A 288 23.63 -7.73 3.55
CA PHE A 288 22.94 -6.65 4.25
C PHE A 288 22.97 -5.35 3.44
N THR A 289 24.10 -5.05 2.77
CA THR A 289 24.21 -3.86 1.92
C THR A 289 23.24 -3.95 0.74
N TYR A 290 23.13 -5.10 0.08
CA TYR A 290 22.15 -5.29 -1.00
C TYR A 290 20.72 -5.23 -0.53
N LEU A 291 20.38 -5.88 0.59
CA LEU A 291 19.03 -5.83 1.14
C LEU A 291 18.63 -4.38 1.47
N TYR A 292 19.54 -3.62 2.07
CA TYR A 292 19.31 -2.21 2.35
C TYR A 292 19.10 -1.38 1.08
N LEU A 293 19.96 -1.55 0.06
CA LEU A 293 19.79 -0.89 -1.24
C LEU A 293 18.46 -1.29 -1.89
N LEU A 294 18.08 -2.57 -1.85
CA LEU A 294 16.81 -3.06 -2.38
C LEU A 294 15.63 -2.40 -1.66
N PHE A 295 15.58 -2.41 -0.33
CA PHE A 295 14.51 -1.80 0.45
C PHE A 295 14.40 -0.29 0.20
N MET A 296 15.54 0.41 0.10
CA MET A 296 15.58 1.84 -0.22
C MET A 296 14.95 2.10 -1.59
N TYR A 297 15.31 1.32 -2.61
CA TYR A 297 14.80 1.50 -3.97
C TYR A 297 13.34 1.05 -4.13
N LEU A 298 12.86 0.10 -3.32
CA LEU A 298 11.44 -0.23 -3.22
C LEU A 298 10.64 0.90 -2.55
N TYR A 299 11.21 1.58 -1.56
CA TYR A 299 10.58 2.71 -0.88
C TYR A 299 10.42 3.94 -1.79
N ILE A 300 11.39 4.17 -2.70
CA ILE A 300 11.37 5.29 -3.65
C ILE A 300 10.61 4.86 -4.92
N LYS A 301 9.27 4.98 -4.89
CA LYS A 301 8.39 4.57 -6.01
C LYS A 301 8.75 5.15 -7.40
N ARG A 302 9.38 6.33 -7.48
CA ARG A 302 9.81 6.99 -8.73
C ARG A 302 11.27 7.41 -8.65
N VAL A 303 12.15 6.54 -9.13
CA VAL A 303 13.60 6.77 -9.18
C VAL A 303 13.97 7.33 -10.55
N LYS A 304 14.71 8.44 -10.59
CA LYS A 304 15.28 8.95 -11.84
C LYS A 304 16.43 8.05 -12.29
N TRP A 305 16.64 7.94 -13.60
CA TRP A 305 17.63 7.01 -14.18
C TRP A 305 19.05 7.17 -13.62
N TYR A 306 19.45 8.37 -13.18
CA TYR A 306 20.80 8.67 -12.67
C TYR A 306 20.98 8.49 -11.15
N PHE A 307 19.91 8.25 -10.39
CA PHE A 307 20.01 8.06 -8.94
C PHE A 307 20.85 6.84 -8.52
N PRO A 308 20.71 5.66 -9.15
CA PRO A 308 21.59 4.51 -8.88
C PRO A 308 23.07 4.84 -9.04
N ILE A 309 23.42 5.58 -10.09
CA ILE A 309 24.81 5.98 -10.37
C ILE A 309 25.32 6.90 -9.26
N ARG A 310 24.55 7.95 -8.92
CA ARG A 310 24.89 8.85 -7.81
C ARG A 310 25.10 8.08 -6.50
N ASP A 311 24.17 7.17 -6.17
CA ASP A 311 24.20 6.43 -4.92
C ASP A 311 25.37 5.45 -4.86
N ALA A 312 25.68 4.78 -5.99
CA ALA A 312 26.86 3.96 -6.13
C ALA A 312 28.16 4.78 -5.97
N ILE A 313 28.20 6.01 -6.48
CA ILE A 313 29.34 6.92 -6.27
C ILE A 313 29.48 7.30 -4.79
N ILE A 314 28.40 7.67 -4.11
CA ILE A 314 28.42 8.01 -2.67
C ILE A 314 28.90 6.82 -1.83
N LEU A 315 28.43 5.62 -2.16
CA LEU A 315 28.84 4.38 -1.51
C LEU A 315 30.31 4.06 -1.80
N ALA A 316 30.75 4.25 -3.05
CA ALA A 316 32.13 4.05 -3.46
C ALA A 316 33.09 4.97 -2.71
N VAL A 317 32.74 6.24 -2.56
CA VAL A 317 33.51 7.21 -1.78
C VAL A 317 33.65 6.76 -0.33
N GLY A 318 32.58 6.29 0.31
CA GLY A 318 32.66 5.74 1.67
C GLY A 318 33.58 4.53 1.78
N ILE A 319 33.46 3.59 0.83
CA ILE A 319 34.31 2.39 0.81
C ILE A 319 35.80 2.75 0.64
N LEU A 320 36.10 3.69 -0.26
CA LEU A 320 37.47 4.16 -0.49
C LEU A 320 38.03 4.91 0.72
N ILE A 321 37.23 5.79 1.35
CA ILE A 321 37.62 6.47 2.59
C ILE A 321 37.92 5.45 3.69
N GLY A 322 37.05 4.44 3.86
CA GLY A 322 37.29 3.34 4.81
C GLY A 322 38.60 2.61 4.52
N SER A 323 38.90 2.35 3.25
CA SER A 323 40.18 1.73 2.84
C SER A 323 41.39 2.59 3.19
N PHE A 324 41.30 3.92 3.06
CA PHE A 324 42.39 4.84 3.40
C PHE A 324 42.58 5.02 4.90
N LEU A 325 41.49 4.95 5.68
CA LEU A 325 41.52 5.12 7.14
C LEU A 325 41.86 3.82 7.88
N SER A 326 41.65 2.67 7.27
CA SER A 326 41.96 1.38 7.88
C SER A 326 43.48 1.22 8.05
N ALA A 327 43.91 0.89 9.27
CA ALA A 327 45.31 0.67 9.61
C ALA A 327 45.79 -0.78 9.31
N ASP A 328 45.07 -1.50 8.43
CA ASP A 328 45.39 -2.88 8.11
C ASP A 328 46.71 -2.99 7.30
N PRO A 329 47.75 -3.65 7.83
CA PRO A 329 49.06 -3.71 7.18
C PRO A 329 49.13 -4.73 6.03
N ARG A 330 48.08 -5.53 5.78
CA ARG A 330 48.10 -6.60 4.77
C ARG A 330 48.05 -6.00 3.37
N HIS A 331 49.06 -6.26 2.54
CA HIS A 331 49.07 -5.80 1.13
C HIS A 331 47.83 -6.27 0.34
N SER A 332 47.29 -7.45 0.66
CA SER A 332 46.08 -7.98 0.02
C SER A 332 44.80 -7.24 0.40
N PHE A 333 44.79 -6.48 1.51
CA PHE A 333 43.62 -5.78 2.03
C PHE A 333 43.05 -4.76 1.04
N HIS A 334 43.86 -3.83 0.55
CA HIS A 334 43.40 -2.80 -0.40
C HIS A 334 42.84 -3.41 -1.69
N ILE A 335 43.45 -4.50 -2.17
CA ILE A 335 42.99 -5.22 -3.35
C ILE A 335 41.62 -5.89 -3.06
N ALA A 336 41.46 -6.51 -1.90
CA ALA A 336 40.21 -7.12 -1.48
C ALA A 336 39.09 -6.07 -1.31
N VAL A 337 39.38 -4.89 -0.74
CA VAL A 337 38.41 -3.79 -0.61
C VAL A 337 38.00 -3.23 -1.98
N ILE A 338 38.93 -3.12 -2.93
CA ILE A 338 38.59 -2.72 -4.31
C ILE A 338 37.67 -3.76 -4.98
N LYS A 339 37.91 -5.06 -4.78
CA LYS A 339 36.99 -6.10 -5.27
C LYS A 339 35.61 -6.01 -4.61
N TYR A 340 35.57 -5.80 -3.29
CA TYR A 340 34.33 -5.58 -2.54
C TYR A 340 33.54 -4.39 -3.10
N LEU A 341 34.22 -3.28 -3.41
CA LEU A 341 33.63 -2.13 -4.09
C LEU A 341 32.99 -2.50 -5.43
N TYR A 342 33.72 -3.23 -6.29
CA TYR A 342 33.21 -3.64 -7.60
C TYR A 342 32.00 -4.56 -7.49
N ILE A 343 32.01 -5.48 -6.52
CA ILE A 343 30.87 -6.36 -6.25
C ILE A 343 29.68 -5.49 -5.86
N ILE A 344 29.78 -4.71 -4.80
CA ILE A 344 28.63 -3.94 -4.28
C ILE A 344 28.12 -2.94 -5.31
N CYS A 345 28.96 -2.04 -5.80
CA CYS A 345 28.52 -0.97 -6.70
C CYS A 345 28.25 -1.49 -8.11
N GLY A 346 29.14 -2.31 -8.66
CA GLY A 346 29.03 -2.82 -10.03
C GLY A 346 27.84 -3.75 -10.19
N TRP A 347 27.67 -4.72 -9.30
CA TRP A 347 26.53 -5.64 -9.36
C TRP A 347 25.21 -4.94 -9.06
N PHE A 348 25.18 -4.01 -8.10
CA PHE A 348 23.97 -3.22 -7.83
C PHE A 348 23.49 -2.47 -9.07
N LEU A 349 24.39 -1.76 -9.75
CA LEU A 349 24.07 -1.05 -10.98
C LEU A 349 23.63 -2.01 -12.08
N PHE A 350 24.35 -3.12 -12.26
CA PHE A 350 24.02 -4.15 -13.25
C PHE A 350 22.61 -4.70 -13.04
N VAL A 351 22.30 -5.19 -11.84
CA VAL A 351 20.98 -5.76 -11.49
C VAL A 351 19.89 -4.70 -11.66
N TYR A 352 20.10 -3.48 -11.16
CA TYR A 352 19.12 -2.41 -11.27
C TYR A 352 18.78 -2.10 -12.74
N TYR A 353 19.79 -1.87 -13.58
CA TYR A 353 19.56 -1.54 -14.99
C TYR A 353 19.06 -2.73 -15.80
N ALA A 354 19.44 -3.97 -15.48
CA ALA A 354 18.87 -5.17 -16.08
C ALA A 354 17.37 -5.26 -15.81
N ILE A 355 16.92 -5.00 -14.57
CA ILE A 355 15.49 -4.96 -14.22
C ILE A 355 14.76 -3.83 -14.98
N GLN A 356 15.36 -2.64 -15.09
CA GLN A 356 14.75 -1.54 -15.83
C GLN A 356 14.63 -1.84 -17.33
N LEU A 357 15.66 -2.43 -17.93
CA LEU A 357 15.67 -2.85 -19.31
C LEU A 357 14.59 -3.92 -19.56
N TYR A 358 14.48 -4.90 -18.67
CA TYR A 358 13.44 -5.92 -18.71
C TYR A 358 12.02 -5.31 -18.65
N LYS A 359 11.78 -4.37 -17.71
CA LYS A 359 10.50 -3.65 -17.61
C LYS A 359 10.19 -2.84 -18.87
N TRP A 360 11.21 -2.24 -19.48
CA TRP A 360 11.06 -1.51 -20.74
C TRP A 360 10.65 -2.43 -21.89
N PHE A 361 11.28 -3.60 -22.04
CA PHE A 361 10.89 -4.61 -23.02
C PHE A 361 9.45 -5.11 -22.80
N GLN A 362 9.07 -5.43 -21.56
CA GLN A 362 7.69 -5.80 -21.24
C GLN A 362 6.69 -4.68 -21.58
N GLY A 363 7.05 -3.42 -21.32
CA GLY A 363 6.23 -2.26 -21.65
C GLY A 363 6.00 -2.13 -23.16
N LYS A 364 7.03 -2.37 -23.98
CA LYS A 364 6.90 -2.40 -25.44
C LYS A 364 5.99 -3.52 -25.92
N GLN A 365 6.17 -4.74 -25.41
CA GLN A 365 5.31 -5.89 -25.77
C GLN A 365 3.83 -5.63 -25.44
N LYS A 366 3.53 -5.03 -24.28
CA LYS A 366 2.16 -4.65 -23.90
C LYS A 366 1.56 -3.61 -24.85
N LYS A 367 2.35 -2.64 -25.31
CA LYS A 367 1.89 -1.63 -26.29
C LYS A 367 1.61 -2.22 -27.66
N ILE A 368 2.44 -3.16 -28.12
CA ILE A 368 2.25 -3.87 -29.40
C ILE A 368 0.95 -4.68 -29.34
N LYS A 369 0.78 -5.50 -28.30
CA LYS A 369 -0.42 -6.32 -28.12
C LYS A 369 -1.70 -5.48 -28.03
N LYS A 370 -1.66 -4.33 -27.36
CA LYS A 370 -2.80 -3.39 -27.30
C LYS A 370 -3.14 -2.77 -28.66
N LYS A 371 -2.15 -2.60 -29.54
CA LYS A 371 -2.35 -2.06 -30.89
C LYS A 371 -2.95 -3.13 -31.82
N GLU A 372 -2.57 -4.38 -31.66
CA GLU A 372 -3.15 -5.53 -32.37
C GLU A 372 -4.59 -5.80 -31.92
N ASP A 373 -4.84 -5.84 -30.60
CA ASP A 373 -6.19 -6.05 -30.04
C ASP A 373 -7.16 -4.88 -30.32
N GLY A 374 -6.64 -3.68 -30.58
CA GLY A 374 -7.42 -2.46 -30.84
C GLY A 374 -7.65 -2.14 -32.32
N ALA A 375 -6.98 -2.85 -33.23
CA ALA A 375 -7.15 -2.69 -34.68
C ALA A 375 -8.13 -3.72 -35.30
N GLY A 376 -8.74 -4.56 -34.45
CA GLY A 376 -9.71 -5.59 -34.84
C GLY A 376 -11.16 -5.26 -34.47
N PHE A 377 -11.57 -4.01 -34.65
CA PHE A 377 -12.97 -3.58 -34.62
C PHE A 377 -13.32 -2.77 -35.86
#